data_AF-A0A7S2K2T7-F1
#
_entry.id   AF-A0A7S2K2T7-F1
#
_cell.length_a   1.000
_cell.length_b   1.000
_cell.length_c   1.000
_cell.angle_alpha   90.00
_cell.angle_beta   90.00
_cell.angle_gamma   90.00
#
_symmetry.space_group_name_H-M   'P 1'
#
loop_
_entity.id
_entity.type
_entity.pdbx_description
1 polymer ?
#
loop_
_entity_poly.entity_id
_entity_poly.type
_entity_poly.pdbx_seq_one_letter_code
_entity_poly.pdbx_strand_id
1 'polypeptide(L)'
;LRLGLYTDRGARTCAGRPGSFGAEALDAQTFAEWGVDYVKEDNCFSTSGPGDQPVLFQQFGAMRDALNRTGRPIFFSVCGGGGQRPLANLSYYATDPRGGPALANAWRVSSDCVNWITCNYAARVAAGLGGAAGPGGFNDPDMLLGSSPGAARRLSRA
;
A
#
# COMPACT_ATOMS: atom_id res chain seq x y z
N LEU A 1 -9.45 -8.79 -18.17
CA LEU A 1 -8.99 -7.76 -17.21
C LEU A 1 -9.02 -8.36 -15.81
N ARG A 2 -8.36 -7.73 -14.83
CA ARG A 2 -8.41 -8.10 -13.41
C ARG A 2 -9.07 -6.98 -12.61
N LEU A 3 -9.70 -7.29 -11.48
CA LEU A 3 -10.37 -6.32 -10.62
C LEU A 3 -9.51 -6.00 -9.39
N GLY A 4 -9.28 -4.71 -9.14
CA GLY A 4 -8.63 -4.23 -7.92
C GLY A 4 -9.58 -3.47 -7.02
N LEU A 5 -9.46 -3.67 -5.71
CA LEU A 5 -10.13 -2.90 -4.67
C LEU A 5 -9.15 -2.22 -3.73
N TYR A 6 -9.70 -1.32 -2.93
CA TYR A 6 -9.00 -0.50 -1.97
C TYR A 6 -9.70 -0.60 -0.62
N THR A 7 -8.90 -0.77 0.43
CA THR A 7 -9.32 -0.63 1.82
C THR A 7 -8.22 0.04 2.65
N ASP A 8 -8.38 0.09 3.95
CA ASP A 8 -7.48 0.72 4.90
C ASP A 8 -7.39 -0.12 6.17
N ARG A 9 -6.18 -0.29 6.73
CA ARG A 9 -5.99 -0.96 8.03
C ARG A 9 -6.52 -0.15 9.21
N GLY A 10 -6.94 1.10 9.00
CA GLY A 10 -7.62 1.93 9.98
C GLY A 10 -9.14 1.78 9.95
N ALA A 11 -9.81 2.44 10.90
CA ALA A 11 -11.27 2.38 11.01
C ALA A 11 -11.99 3.06 9.83
N ARG A 12 -11.27 3.91 9.08
CA ARG A 12 -11.74 4.59 7.88
C ARG A 12 -10.62 4.68 6.87
N THR A 13 -10.96 4.64 5.60
CA THR A 13 -10.08 5.01 4.50
C THR A 13 -9.65 6.47 4.57
N CYS A 14 -8.58 6.82 3.85
CA CYS A 14 -8.14 8.21 3.69
C CYS A 14 -9.24 9.17 3.19
N ALA A 15 -10.23 8.67 2.45
CA ALA A 15 -11.38 9.42 1.96
C ALA A 15 -12.60 9.38 2.90
N GLY A 16 -12.47 8.86 4.12
CA GLY A 16 -13.52 8.82 5.14
C GLY A 16 -14.60 7.74 4.93
N ARG A 17 -14.39 6.78 4.02
CA ARG A 17 -15.22 5.57 3.86
C ARG A 17 -14.84 4.50 4.89
N PRO A 18 -15.68 3.48 5.18
CA PRO A 18 -15.30 2.37 6.06
C PRO A 18 -13.97 1.72 5.65
N GLY A 19 -13.09 1.48 6.62
CA GLY A 19 -11.88 0.67 6.46
C GLY A 19 -12.07 -0.73 7.08
N SER A 20 -11.03 -1.56 7.02
CA SER A 20 -11.08 -2.98 7.38
C SER A 20 -10.58 -3.30 8.79
N PHE A 21 -10.20 -2.31 9.60
CA PHE A 21 -9.67 -2.54 10.95
C PHE A 21 -10.62 -3.39 11.82
N GLY A 22 -10.16 -4.58 12.22
CA GLY A 22 -10.94 -5.54 13.01
C GLY A 22 -12.02 -6.31 12.24
N ALA A 23 -12.14 -6.09 10.93
CA ALA A 23 -13.06 -6.77 10.02
C ALA A 23 -12.34 -7.53 8.90
N GLU A 24 -11.03 -7.73 9.00
CA GLU A 24 -10.16 -8.21 7.91
C GLU A 24 -10.63 -9.56 7.35
N ALA A 25 -11.07 -10.48 8.21
CA ALA A 25 -11.58 -11.79 7.80
C ALA A 25 -12.88 -11.69 6.99
N LEU A 26 -13.80 -10.82 7.41
CA LEU A 26 -15.07 -10.60 6.73
C LEU A 26 -14.86 -9.92 5.37
N ASP A 27 -14.03 -8.87 5.36
CA ASP A 27 -13.75 -8.08 4.16
C ASP A 27 -12.98 -8.90 3.13
N ALA A 28 -11.95 -9.64 3.54
CA ALA A 28 -11.21 -10.53 2.65
C ALA A 28 -12.12 -11.57 1.99
N GLN A 29 -13.00 -12.21 2.77
CA GLN A 29 -13.97 -13.18 2.25
C GLN A 29 -14.92 -12.52 1.23
N THR A 30 -15.41 -11.32 1.56
CA THR A 30 -16.27 -10.54 0.65
C THR A 30 -15.54 -10.20 -0.66
N PHE A 31 -14.28 -9.77 -0.59
CA PHE A 31 -13.47 -9.48 -1.77
C PHE A 31 -13.28 -10.73 -2.65
N ALA A 32 -13.02 -11.88 -2.03
CA ALA A 32 -12.88 -13.14 -2.74
C ALA A 32 -14.19 -13.57 -3.44
N GLU A 33 -15.33 -13.43 -2.76
CA GLU A 33 -16.67 -13.72 -3.32
C GLU A 33 -17.02 -12.81 -4.51
N TRP A 34 -16.60 -11.55 -4.47
CA TRP A 34 -16.76 -10.60 -5.59
C TRP A 34 -15.78 -10.85 -6.74
N GLY A 35 -14.85 -11.79 -6.60
CA GLY A 35 -13.87 -12.11 -7.63
C GLY A 35 -12.75 -11.06 -7.77
N VAL A 36 -12.41 -10.36 -6.69
CA VAL A 36 -11.30 -9.40 -6.65
C VAL A 36 -9.97 -10.13 -6.85
N ASP A 37 -9.04 -9.51 -7.58
CA ASP A 37 -7.72 -10.07 -7.88
C ASP A 37 -6.57 -9.27 -7.26
N TYR A 38 -6.86 -8.08 -6.74
CA TYR A 38 -5.89 -7.15 -6.18
C TYR A 38 -6.50 -6.33 -5.04
N VAL A 39 -5.79 -6.19 -3.93
CA VAL A 39 -6.19 -5.32 -2.82
C VAL A 39 -5.03 -4.38 -2.48
N LYS A 40 -5.31 -3.07 -2.54
CA LYS A 40 -4.48 -2.05 -1.87
C LYS A 40 -5.04 -1.82 -0.48
N GLU A 41 -4.23 -2.03 0.56
CA GLU A 41 -4.58 -1.66 1.93
C GLU A 41 -3.76 -0.46 2.38
N ASP A 42 -4.44 0.60 2.81
CA ASP A 42 -3.87 1.88 3.20
C ASP A 42 -3.71 2.03 4.72
N ASN A 43 -3.34 3.22 5.19
CA ASN A 43 -2.84 3.47 6.55
C ASN A 43 -3.51 4.68 7.24
N CYS A 44 -4.60 5.22 6.72
CA CYS A 44 -5.26 6.37 7.33
C CYS A 44 -6.14 5.96 8.52
N PHE A 45 -6.35 6.88 9.48
CA PHE A 45 -7.20 6.61 10.65
C PHE A 45 -6.86 5.30 11.41
N SER A 46 -5.58 4.90 11.36
CA SER A 46 -5.06 3.74 12.07
C SER A 46 -4.78 4.05 13.53
N THR A 47 -4.75 3.01 14.35
CA THR A 47 -4.40 3.10 15.79
C THR A 47 -2.90 3.30 16.04
N SER A 48 -2.08 3.11 15.00
CA SER A 48 -0.63 3.25 15.06
C SER A 48 -0.08 3.99 13.83
N GLY A 49 0.99 4.77 14.02
CA GLY A 49 1.69 5.49 12.95
C GLY A 49 2.98 4.77 12.50
N PRO A 50 3.72 5.35 11.53
CA PRO A 50 4.98 4.78 11.04
C PRO A 50 6.08 4.56 12.10
N GLY A 51 5.96 5.20 13.28
CA GLY A 51 6.88 5.00 14.40
C GLY A 51 6.64 3.72 15.21
N ASP A 52 5.53 3.01 14.97
CA ASP A 52 5.16 1.77 15.65
C ASP A 52 5.09 0.63 14.62
N GLN A 53 6.26 0.34 14.05
CA GLN A 53 6.43 -0.69 13.01
C GLN A 53 5.92 -2.08 13.46
N PRO A 54 6.13 -2.56 14.71
CA PRO A 54 5.59 -3.85 15.13
C PRO A 54 4.07 -3.94 15.01
N VAL A 55 3.33 -2.94 15.51
CA VAL A 55 1.87 -2.93 15.42
C VAL A 55 1.41 -2.79 13.96
N LEU A 56 2.11 -1.96 13.20
CA LEU A 56 1.84 -1.79 11.77
C LEU A 56 1.96 -3.12 11.00
N PHE A 57 3.06 -3.86 11.18
CA PHE A 57 3.29 -5.13 10.49
C PHE A 57 2.28 -6.19 10.93
N GLN A 58 1.90 -6.20 12.20
CA GLN A 58 0.85 -7.06 12.71
C GLN A 58 -0.49 -6.79 12.01
N GLN A 59 -0.87 -5.52 11.83
CA GLN A 59 -2.15 -5.15 11.25
C GLN A 59 -2.22 -5.43 9.74
N PHE A 60 -1.20 -5.06 8.97
CA PHE A 60 -1.13 -5.50 7.55
C PHE A 60 -1.05 -7.02 7.42
N GLY A 61 -0.40 -7.69 8.37
CA GLY A 61 -0.34 -9.15 8.45
C GLY A 61 -1.73 -9.79 8.66
N ALA A 62 -2.62 -9.14 9.41
CA ALA A 62 -3.97 -9.63 9.63
C ALA A 62 -4.77 -9.72 8.32
N MET A 63 -4.67 -8.69 7.46
CA MET A 63 -5.27 -8.71 6.12
C MET A 63 -4.59 -9.70 5.19
N ARG A 64 -3.25 -9.76 5.14
CA ARG A 64 -2.50 -10.79 4.38
C ARG A 64 -3.01 -12.19 4.70
N ASP A 65 -3.11 -12.51 5.99
CA ASP A 65 -3.53 -13.83 6.44
C ASP A 65 -5.02 -14.08 6.15
N ALA A 66 -5.86 -13.05 6.23
CA ALA A 66 -7.26 -13.12 5.86
C ALA A 66 -7.45 -13.41 4.37
N LEU A 67 -6.73 -12.69 3.49
CA LEU A 67 -6.75 -12.92 2.04
C LEU A 67 -6.31 -14.34 1.70
N ASN A 68 -5.22 -14.83 2.29
CA ASN A 68 -4.74 -16.20 2.10
C ASN A 68 -5.78 -17.26 2.53
N ARG A 69 -6.49 -17.03 3.64
CA ARG A 69 -7.52 -17.96 4.14
C ARG A 69 -8.71 -18.12 3.20
N THR A 70 -8.98 -17.15 2.32
CA THR A 70 -10.07 -17.26 1.33
C THR A 70 -9.82 -18.35 0.28
N GLY A 71 -8.57 -18.78 0.10
CA GLY A 71 -8.16 -19.72 -0.94
C GLY A 71 -8.12 -19.13 -2.36
N ARG A 72 -8.52 -17.87 -2.55
CA ARG A 72 -8.39 -17.15 -3.82
C ARG A 72 -7.04 -16.43 -3.87
N PRO A 73 -6.25 -16.58 -4.95
CA PRO A 73 -5.07 -15.76 -5.16
C PRO A 73 -5.45 -14.28 -5.37
N ILE A 74 -5.09 -13.42 -4.42
CA ILE A 74 -5.32 -11.98 -4.47
C ILE A 74 -3.96 -11.29 -4.30
N PHE A 75 -3.57 -10.43 -5.24
CA PHE A 75 -2.35 -9.65 -5.15
C PHE A 75 -2.50 -8.62 -4.02
N PHE A 76 -1.60 -8.65 -3.04
CA PHE A 76 -1.68 -7.76 -1.89
C PHE A 76 -0.65 -6.63 -1.98
N SER A 77 -1.12 -5.39 -1.92
CA SER A 77 -0.30 -4.18 -1.98
C SER A 77 -0.47 -3.36 -0.71
N VAL A 78 0.62 -3.20 0.04
CA VAL A 78 0.64 -2.46 1.30
C VAL A 78 0.98 -1.00 1.06
N CYS A 79 0.10 -0.11 1.50
CA CYS A 79 0.24 1.33 1.42
C CYS A 79 0.39 1.92 2.82
N GLY A 80 1.61 1.81 3.35
CA GLY A 80 1.96 2.26 4.70
C GLY A 80 2.06 3.75 4.95
N GLY A 81 1.82 4.56 3.94
CA GLY A 81 2.09 5.99 3.94
C GLY A 81 0.99 6.80 4.61
N GLY A 82 0.99 6.84 5.94
CA GLY A 82 0.08 7.69 6.71
C GLY A 82 0.52 9.16 6.76
N GLY A 83 -0.04 10.00 5.88
CA GLY A 83 -0.13 11.46 6.07
C GLY A 83 0.55 12.33 5.01
N GLN A 84 0.06 13.57 4.88
CA GLN A 84 0.50 14.63 3.95
C GLN A 84 1.95 15.13 4.17
N ARG A 85 2.89 14.24 4.45
CA ARG A 85 4.32 14.58 4.52
C ARG A 85 4.93 14.24 3.16
N PRO A 86 5.14 15.22 2.27
CA PRO A 86 5.52 14.96 0.87
C PRO A 86 6.87 14.23 0.69
N LEU A 87 7.64 14.04 1.76
CA LEU A 87 9.00 13.46 1.71
C LEU A 87 9.22 12.38 2.79
N ALA A 88 8.20 11.57 3.11
CA ALA A 88 8.38 10.45 4.04
C ALA A 88 9.10 9.27 3.37
N ASN A 89 10.17 8.77 3.99
CA ASN A 89 10.84 7.52 3.60
C ASN A 89 10.25 6.34 4.39
N LEU A 90 9.76 5.32 3.68
CA LEU A 90 9.15 4.12 4.25
C LEU A 90 10.00 2.88 3.98
N SER A 91 11.32 3.03 3.90
CA SER A 91 12.26 1.94 3.61
C SER A 91 12.14 0.73 4.53
N TYR A 92 11.59 0.89 5.73
CA TYR A 92 11.37 -0.21 6.66
C TYR A 92 10.46 -1.31 6.09
N TYR A 93 9.56 -1.02 5.15
CA TYR A 93 8.86 -2.10 4.43
C TYR A 93 9.79 -2.97 3.62
N ALA A 94 10.84 -2.39 3.04
CA ALA A 94 11.81 -3.11 2.23
C ALA A 94 12.92 -3.76 3.06
N THR A 95 13.28 -3.16 4.21
CA THR A 95 14.47 -3.56 4.98
C THR A 95 14.18 -4.35 6.26
N ASP A 96 12.94 -4.32 6.76
CA ASP A 96 12.55 -5.11 7.94
C ASP A 96 12.18 -6.55 7.51
N PRO A 97 12.65 -7.60 8.22
CA PRO A 97 12.31 -8.99 7.91
C PRO A 97 10.82 -9.32 7.90
N ARG A 98 9.99 -8.52 8.59
CA ARG A 98 8.53 -8.67 8.62
C ARG A 98 7.84 -8.03 7.43
N GLY A 99 8.53 -7.15 6.71
CA GLY A 99 8.03 -6.46 5.53
C GLY A 99 8.28 -7.24 4.24
N GLY A 100 8.37 -6.51 3.13
CA GLY A 100 8.81 -7.04 1.85
C GLY A 100 7.93 -8.19 1.36
N PRO A 101 8.53 -9.20 0.71
CA PRO A 101 7.81 -10.39 0.24
C PRO A 101 7.19 -11.23 1.37
N ALA A 102 7.64 -11.07 2.62
CA ALA A 102 7.04 -11.77 3.76
C ALA A 102 5.66 -11.19 4.11
N LEU A 103 5.40 -9.93 3.76
CA LEU A 103 4.14 -9.25 4.05
C LEU A 103 3.21 -9.19 2.85
N ALA A 104 3.72 -8.82 1.68
CA ALA A 104 2.91 -8.41 0.54
C ALA A 104 3.64 -8.59 -0.79
N ASN A 105 2.91 -8.48 -1.90
CA ASN A 105 3.50 -8.52 -3.23
C ASN A 105 4.05 -7.16 -3.70
N ALA A 106 3.57 -6.08 -3.10
CA ALA A 106 4.14 -4.75 -3.26
C ALA A 106 4.00 -3.93 -1.98
N TRP A 107 4.91 -2.99 -1.76
CA TRP A 107 4.87 -2.08 -0.61
C TRP A 107 5.31 -0.68 -0.98
N ARG A 108 4.52 0.31 -0.59
CA ARG A 108 4.83 1.73 -0.78
C ARG A 108 6.10 2.11 -0.03
N VAL A 109 7.10 2.62 -0.76
CA VAL A 109 8.40 3.02 -0.16
C VAL A 109 8.51 4.52 0.14
N SER A 110 7.51 5.30 -0.26
CA SER A 110 7.46 6.75 -0.03
C SER A 110 6.04 7.25 0.21
N SER A 111 5.94 8.53 0.61
CA SER A 111 4.71 9.33 0.52
C SER A 111 4.18 9.45 -0.92
N ASP A 112 2.96 9.95 -1.05
CA ASP A 112 2.26 10.09 -2.33
C ASP A 112 3.01 10.97 -3.34
N CYS A 113 3.07 10.50 -4.58
CA CYS A 113 3.59 11.20 -5.75
C CYS A 113 2.47 12.09 -6.33
N VAL A 114 2.59 13.41 -6.13
CA VAL A 114 1.58 14.41 -6.53
C VAL A 114 2.11 15.50 -7.45
N ASN A 115 3.43 15.63 -7.55
CA ASN A 115 4.13 16.60 -8.39
C ASN A 115 5.56 16.11 -8.71
N TRP A 116 6.31 16.84 -9.54
CA TRP A 116 7.67 16.43 -9.91
C TRP A 116 8.58 16.16 -8.70
N ILE A 117 8.51 17.01 -7.67
CA ILE A 117 9.37 16.90 -6.48
C ILE A 117 9.14 15.58 -5.75
N THR A 118 7.88 15.27 -5.44
CA THR A 118 7.48 14.07 -4.69
C THR A 118 7.69 12.80 -5.51
N CYS A 119 7.39 12.82 -6.80
CA CYS A 119 7.59 11.67 -7.69
C CYS A 119 9.07 11.36 -7.92
N ASN A 120 9.90 12.38 -8.14
CA ASN A 120 11.35 12.19 -8.26
C ASN A 120 11.96 11.69 -6.94
N TYR A 121 11.45 12.14 -5.79
CA TYR A 121 11.85 11.62 -4.49
C TYR A 121 11.50 10.13 -4.35
N ALA A 122 10.25 9.75 -4.62
CA ALA A 122 9.77 8.37 -4.59
C ALA A 122 10.61 7.43 -5.48
N ALA A 123 10.87 7.86 -6.71
CA ALA A 123 11.71 7.12 -7.66
C ALA A 123 13.14 6.91 -7.15
N ARG A 124 13.75 7.93 -6.52
CA ARG A 124 15.10 7.81 -5.93
C ARG A 124 15.14 6.87 -4.74
N VAL A 125 14.12 6.88 -3.88
CA VAL A 125 14.01 5.93 -2.77
C VAL A 125 13.88 4.50 -3.30
N ALA A 126 12.99 4.26 -4.26
CA ALA A 126 12.84 2.93 -4.88
C ALA A 126 14.12 2.45 -5.57
N ALA A 127 14.84 3.33 -6.26
CA ALA A 127 16.13 3.00 -6.88
C ALA A 127 17.20 2.59 -5.83
N GLY A 128 17.27 3.30 -4.70
CA GLY A 128 18.17 2.95 -3.60
C GLY A 128 17.83 1.63 -2.90
N LEU A 129 16.57 1.19 -2.98
CA LEU A 129 16.07 -0.05 -2.39
C LEU A 129 16.00 -1.21 -3.39
N GLY A 130 16.60 -1.09 -4.58
CA GLY A 130 16.49 -2.08 -5.65
C GLY A 130 16.86 -3.52 -5.24
N GLY A 131 17.80 -3.68 -4.31
CA GLY A 131 18.19 -5.00 -3.78
C GLY A 131 17.14 -5.70 -2.91
N ALA A 132 16.11 -4.98 -2.46
CA ALA A 132 15.00 -5.53 -1.67
C ALA A 132 13.79 -5.94 -2.53
N ALA A 133 13.84 -5.70 -3.85
CA ALA A 133 12.75 -6.05 -4.78
C ALA A 133 13.18 -7.18 -5.72
N GLY A 134 12.22 -8.00 -6.14
CA GLY A 134 12.43 -9.13 -7.04
C GLY A 134 11.13 -9.86 -7.37
N PRO A 135 11.19 -10.98 -8.11
CA PRO A 135 10.01 -11.77 -8.42
C PRO A 135 9.18 -12.09 -7.16
N GLY A 136 7.93 -11.64 -7.14
CA GLY A 136 6.99 -11.85 -6.03
C GLY A 136 6.90 -10.73 -5.00
N GLY A 137 7.78 -9.72 -5.04
CA GLY A 137 7.77 -8.60 -4.10
C GLY A 137 8.46 -7.34 -4.65
N PHE A 138 7.73 -6.22 -4.74
CA PHE A 138 8.19 -5.02 -5.41
C PHE A 138 8.10 -3.76 -4.52
N ASN A 139 9.15 -2.93 -4.59
CA ASN A 139 9.07 -1.55 -4.09
C ASN A 139 8.08 -0.76 -4.94
N ASP A 140 7.09 -0.14 -4.31
CA ASP A 140 6.09 0.70 -4.97
C ASP A 140 6.42 2.20 -4.77
N PRO A 141 6.89 2.92 -5.82
CA PRO A 141 7.14 4.36 -5.78
C PRO A 141 5.87 5.21 -5.97
N ASP A 142 4.69 4.63 -5.74
CA ASP A 142 3.36 5.19 -5.96
C ASP A 142 2.91 5.20 -7.44
N MET A 143 1.64 5.51 -7.65
CA MET A 143 0.99 5.46 -8.95
C MET A 143 1.57 6.48 -9.96
N LEU A 144 1.58 6.09 -11.24
CA LEU A 144 1.99 6.97 -12.34
C LEU A 144 1.10 8.21 -12.43
N LEU A 145 1.72 9.38 -12.56
CA LEU A 145 1.03 10.62 -12.92
C LEU A 145 0.98 10.77 -14.44
N GLY A 146 -0.23 10.80 -14.99
CA GLY A 146 -0.45 10.95 -16.42
C GLY A 146 -0.18 12.38 -16.90
N SER A 147 0.18 12.50 -18.18
CA SER A 147 0.28 13.78 -18.90
C SER A 147 -0.97 14.10 -19.73
N SER A 148 -1.93 13.16 -19.81
CA SER A 148 -3.13 13.30 -20.63
C SER A 148 -4.15 14.26 -20.02
N PRO A 149 -5.02 14.90 -20.83
CA PRO A 149 -6.06 15.78 -20.32
C PRO A 149 -7.04 15.08 -19.34
N GLY A 150 -7.28 13.78 -19.51
CA GLY A 150 -8.16 12.99 -18.66
C GLY A 150 -7.51 12.42 -17.40
N ALA A 151 -6.22 12.67 -17.15
CA ALA A 151 -5.54 12.10 -15.98
C ALA A 151 -6.10 12.69 -14.67
N ALA A 152 -6.38 11.81 -13.69
CA ALA A 152 -6.89 12.19 -12.38
C ALA A 152 -5.94 13.12 -11.61
N ARG A 153 -4.63 12.98 -11.84
CA ARG A 153 -3.59 13.93 -11.42
C ARG A 153 -2.57 14.09 -12.54
N ARG A 154 -2.00 15.29 -12.63
CA ARG A 154 -1.03 15.67 -13.66
C ARG A 154 0.29 16.05 -13.00
N LEU A 155 1.39 15.69 -13.65
CA LEU A 155 2.71 16.11 -13.22
C LEU A 155 2.84 17.63 -13.40
N SER A 156 2.75 18.38 -12.30
CA SER A 156 3.09 19.80 -12.28
C SER A 156 4.54 19.99 -11.83
N ARG A 157 5.14 21.10 -12.27
CA ARG A 157 6.48 21.55 -11.81
C ARG A 157 6.43 22.27 -10.45
N ALA A 158 5.24 22.40 -9.85
CA ALA A 158 5.00 23.17 -8.64
C ALA A 158 5.33 22.35 -7.38
#